data_AF-A0A7S1X435-F1
#
_entry.id   AF-A0A7S1X435-F1
#
_cell.length_a   1.000
_cell.length_b   1.000
_cell.length_c   1.000
_cell.angle_alpha   90.00
_cell.angle_beta   90.00
_cell.angle_gamma   90.00
#
_symmetry.space_group_name_H-M   'P 1'
#
loop_
_entity.id
_entity.type
_entity.pdbx_description
1 polymer ?
#
loop_
_entity_poly.entity_id
_entity_poly.type
_entity_poly.pdbx_seq_one_letter_code
_entity_poly.pdbx_strand_id
1 'polypeptide(L)'
;AIAGGDATVEADARRIGQYEPGEVVDDPKDLANRLFTTVYMGTGNSSAETLNRSKGLAAEIGSYHLNVKIDSVVSALVALFGTITGKTPKFRVDGGCVAENLALQNIQARLRMVLAFFLAQLVNWVRGRSGFMLVLGSANVDEGLRGYLTKYDCSSADINPIGGISK
;
A
#
# COMPACT_ATOMS: atom_id res chain seq x y z
N ALA A 1 21.35 -18.45 -1.76
CA ALA A 1 21.60 -18.46 -3.20
C ALA A 1 22.87 -17.69 -3.54
N ILE A 2 22.90 -16.35 -3.38
CA ILE A 2 24.10 -15.53 -3.66
C ILE A 2 25.32 -15.96 -2.82
N ALA A 3 25.18 -16.06 -1.50
CA ALA A 3 26.24 -16.58 -0.63
C ALA A 3 26.65 -18.04 -0.95
N GLY A 4 25.82 -18.77 -1.69
CA GLY A 4 26.11 -20.12 -2.19
C GLY A 4 26.73 -20.15 -3.59
N GLY A 5 27.06 -19.00 -4.17
CA GLY A 5 27.73 -18.89 -5.48
C GLY A 5 26.80 -18.91 -6.71
N ASP A 6 25.50 -18.69 -6.54
CA ASP A 6 24.56 -18.65 -7.67
C ASP A 6 24.68 -17.32 -8.44
N ALA A 7 25.44 -17.36 -9.55
CA ALA A 7 25.71 -16.20 -10.39
C ALA A 7 24.46 -15.64 -11.08
N THR A 8 23.45 -16.47 -11.38
CA THR A 8 22.21 -16.01 -12.01
C THR A 8 21.40 -15.17 -11.04
N VAL A 9 21.23 -15.66 -9.80
CA VAL A 9 20.50 -14.93 -8.76
C VAL A 9 21.21 -13.63 -8.39
N GLU A 10 22.54 -13.62 -8.35
CA GLU A 10 23.30 -12.39 -8.11
C GLU A 10 23.10 -11.37 -9.24
N ALA A 11 23.20 -11.81 -10.50
CA ALA A 11 22.97 -10.94 -11.66
C ALA A 11 21.57 -10.32 -11.66
N ASP A 12 20.54 -11.12 -11.35
CA ASP A 12 19.16 -10.63 -11.25
C ASP A 12 18.96 -9.68 -10.08
N ALA A 13 19.50 -9.98 -8.90
CA ALA A 13 19.42 -9.11 -7.74
C ALA A 13 20.09 -7.75 -8.03
N ARG A 14 21.27 -7.75 -8.67
CA ARG A 14 21.96 -6.55 -9.12
C ARG A 14 21.14 -5.73 -10.11
N ARG A 15 20.56 -6.40 -11.11
CA ARG A 15 19.74 -5.77 -12.16
C ARG A 15 18.46 -5.14 -11.60
N ILE A 16 17.68 -5.91 -10.84
CA ILE A 16 16.38 -5.44 -10.32
C ILE A 16 16.59 -4.43 -9.18
N GLY A 17 17.58 -4.66 -8.32
CA GLY A 17 17.96 -3.73 -7.25
C GLY A 17 18.65 -2.46 -7.76
N GLN A 18 19.00 -2.39 -9.05
CA GLN A 18 19.73 -1.28 -9.68
C GLN A 18 21.00 -0.95 -8.89
N TYR A 19 21.84 -1.96 -8.67
CA TYR A 19 23.13 -1.80 -8.01
C TYR A 19 24.16 -1.25 -8.99
N GLU A 20 24.90 -0.24 -8.56
CA GLU A 20 25.99 0.36 -9.32
C GLU A 20 27.16 -0.62 -9.50
N PRO A 21 28.01 -0.42 -10.51
CA PRO A 21 29.25 -1.18 -10.65
C PRO A 21 30.12 -1.06 -9.38
N GLY A 22 30.50 -2.20 -8.81
CA GLY A 22 31.33 -2.26 -7.60
C GLY A 22 30.57 -2.33 -6.27
N GLU A 23 29.25 -2.08 -6.24
CA GLU A 23 28.44 -2.38 -5.05
C GLU A 23 28.34 -3.91 -4.82
N VAL A 24 28.18 -4.34 -3.58
CA VAL A 24 28.02 -5.76 -3.22
C VAL A 24 26.57 -6.02 -2.80
N VAL A 25 26.03 -7.18 -3.16
CA VAL A 25 24.69 -7.62 -2.74
C VAL A 25 24.84 -8.62 -1.58
N ASP A 26 25.14 -8.12 -0.39
CA ASP A 26 25.42 -8.92 0.81
C ASP A 26 24.45 -8.68 1.98
N ASP A 27 23.84 -7.49 2.07
CA ASP A 27 22.82 -7.18 3.08
C ASP A 27 21.39 -7.42 2.55
N PRO A 28 20.63 -8.39 3.11
CA PRO A 28 19.24 -8.61 2.72
C PRO A 28 18.34 -7.39 2.97
N LYS A 29 18.65 -6.55 3.97
CA LYS A 29 17.85 -5.35 4.26
C LYS A 29 18.08 -4.25 3.23
N ASP A 30 19.31 -4.10 2.72
CA ASP A 30 19.57 -3.19 1.60
C ASP A 30 18.78 -3.64 0.37
N LEU A 31 18.88 -4.93 -0.01
CA LEU A 31 18.10 -5.46 -1.12
C LEU A 31 16.59 -5.27 -0.92
N ALA A 32 16.07 -5.54 0.28
CA ALA A 32 14.67 -5.30 0.61
C ALA A 32 14.28 -3.82 0.48
N ASN A 33 15.13 -2.89 0.90
CA ASN A 33 14.88 -1.45 0.75
C ASN A 33 14.74 -1.02 -0.71
N ARG A 34 15.50 -1.67 -1.58
CA ARG A 34 15.53 -1.40 -3.02
C ARG A 34 14.30 -1.96 -3.73
N LEU A 35 13.84 -3.15 -3.32
CA LEU A 35 12.78 -3.90 -4.00
C LEU A 35 11.39 -3.71 -3.39
N PHE A 36 11.32 -3.43 -2.09
CA PHE A 36 10.08 -3.46 -1.34
C PHE A 36 9.81 -2.11 -0.67
N THR A 37 8.78 -1.44 -1.17
CA THR A 37 8.21 -0.24 -0.56
C THR A 37 6.95 -0.62 0.19
N THR A 38 6.87 -0.23 1.46
CA THR A 38 5.67 -0.37 2.27
C THR A 38 5.07 1.01 2.52
N VAL A 39 3.73 1.11 2.52
CA VAL A 39 3.03 2.36 2.81
C VAL A 39 1.93 2.13 3.83
N TYR A 40 1.99 2.85 4.94
CA TYR A 40 0.90 2.93 5.90
C TYR A 40 0.02 4.13 5.55
N MET A 41 -1.25 3.87 5.25
CA MET A 41 -2.24 4.88 4.83
C MET A 41 -3.31 5.08 5.90
N GLY A 42 -2.94 5.86 6.92
CA GLY A 42 -3.78 6.13 8.08
C GLY A 42 -4.83 7.22 7.83
N THR A 43 -5.82 7.25 8.71
CA THR A 43 -6.81 8.34 8.85
C THR A 43 -6.79 8.87 10.27
N GLY A 44 -7.57 9.92 10.56
CA GLY A 44 -7.75 10.46 11.91
C GLY A 44 -8.25 9.42 12.94
N ASN A 45 -8.85 8.33 12.46
CA ASN A 45 -9.34 7.22 13.30
C ASN A 45 -8.33 6.08 13.46
N SER A 46 -7.16 6.16 12.82
CA SER A 46 -6.14 5.11 12.91
C SER A 46 -5.34 5.22 14.21
N SER A 47 -5.08 4.09 14.88
CA SER A 47 -4.42 4.08 16.19
C SER A 47 -2.89 4.18 16.08
N ALA A 48 -2.26 4.78 17.09
CA ALA A 48 -0.80 4.81 17.22
C ALA A 48 -0.19 3.40 17.23
N GLU A 49 -0.91 2.41 17.77
CA GLU A 49 -0.47 1.02 17.79
C GLU A 49 -0.28 0.44 16.39
N THR A 50 -1.27 0.62 15.50
CA THR A 50 -1.17 0.07 14.12
C THR A 50 -0.07 0.75 13.32
N LEU A 51 0.12 2.06 13.50
CA LEU A 51 1.22 2.81 12.92
C LEU A 51 2.59 2.33 13.44
N ASN A 52 2.72 2.12 14.74
CA ASN A 52 3.98 1.68 15.34
C ASN A 52 4.34 0.26 14.92
N ARG A 53 3.34 -0.64 14.84
CA ARG A 53 3.54 -2.02 14.36
C ARG A 53 3.98 -2.06 12.90
N SER A 54 3.34 -1.28 12.02
CA SER A 54 3.72 -1.23 10.60
C SER A 54 5.14 -0.69 10.42
N LYS A 55 5.51 0.36 11.16
CA LYS A 55 6.86 0.92 11.17
C LYS A 55 7.90 -0.07 11.70
N GLY A 56 7.61 -0.76 12.81
CA GLY A 56 8.50 -1.77 13.40
C GLY A 56 8.78 -2.91 12.43
N LEU A 57 7.72 -3.50 11.87
CA LEU A 57 7.85 -4.58 10.89
C LEU A 57 8.62 -4.15 9.64
N ALA A 58 8.37 -2.94 9.13
CA ALA A 58 9.10 -2.41 7.99
C ALA A 58 10.61 -2.26 8.26
N ALA A 59 10.99 -1.87 9.48
CA ALA A 59 12.39 -1.75 9.91
C ALA A 59 13.06 -3.11 10.12
N GLU A 60 12.32 -4.11 10.61
CA GLU A 60 12.80 -5.49 10.72
C GLU A 60 13.11 -6.07 9.34
N ILE A 61 12.23 -5.85 8.36
CA ILE A 61 12.40 -6.32 6.98
C ILE A 61 13.45 -5.49 6.21
N GLY A 62 13.58 -4.19 6.48
CA GLY A 62 14.43 -3.26 5.74
C GLY A 62 13.71 -2.53 4.59
N SER A 63 12.39 -2.64 4.47
CA SER A 63 11.63 -2.01 3.39
C SER A 63 11.71 -0.48 3.41
N TYR A 64 11.58 0.17 2.25
CA TYR A 64 11.38 1.62 2.20
C TYR A 64 9.97 1.96 2.67
N HIS A 65 9.85 2.55 3.87
CA HIS A 65 8.56 2.73 4.54
C HIS A 65 8.04 4.17 4.44
N LEU A 66 6.82 4.32 3.94
CA LEU A 66 6.09 5.57 3.88
C LEU A 66 4.94 5.57 4.88
N ASN A 67 4.70 6.72 5.51
CA ASN A 67 3.55 6.96 6.37
C ASN A 67 2.77 8.17 5.83
N VAL A 68 1.52 7.94 5.41
CA VAL A 68 0.68 8.95 4.78
C VAL A 68 -0.66 9.04 5.50
N LYS A 69 -1.10 10.26 5.78
CA LYS A 69 -2.48 10.53 6.20
C LYS A 69 -3.33 10.85 4.98
N ILE A 70 -4.41 10.11 4.77
CA ILE A 70 -5.29 10.30 3.60
C ILE A 70 -6.47 11.25 3.87
N ASP A 71 -6.60 11.77 5.10
CA ASP A 71 -7.74 12.59 5.53
C ASP A 71 -8.00 13.78 4.60
N SER A 72 -6.94 14.50 4.20
CA SER A 72 -7.07 15.66 3.32
C SER A 72 -7.69 15.32 1.96
N VAL A 73 -7.28 14.18 1.37
CA VAL A 73 -7.79 13.72 0.07
C VAL A 73 -9.25 13.25 0.19
N VAL A 74 -9.58 12.56 1.28
CA VAL A 74 -10.95 12.15 1.59
C VAL A 74 -11.84 13.38 1.78
N SER A 75 -11.41 14.35 2.59
CA SER A 75 -12.14 15.59 2.84
C SER A 75 -12.36 16.40 1.56
N ALA A 76 -11.35 16.49 0.68
CA ALA A 76 -11.49 17.19 -0.60
C ALA A 76 -12.58 16.55 -1.48
N LEU A 77 -12.63 15.22 -1.54
CA LEU A 77 -13.62 14.52 -2.35
C LEU A 77 -15.04 14.62 -1.76
N VAL A 78 -15.18 14.58 -0.43
CA VAL A 78 -16.46 14.80 0.26
C VAL A 78 -16.94 16.25 0.06
N ALA A 79 -16.05 17.24 0.11
CA ALA A 79 -16.38 18.63 -0.16
C ALA A 79 -16.85 18.84 -1.61
N LEU A 80 -16.19 18.19 -2.58
CA LEU A 80 -16.62 18.19 -3.97
C LEU A 80 -18.03 17.59 -4.12
N PHE A 81 -18.30 16.45 -3.48
CA PHE A 81 -19.63 15.85 -3.48
C PHE A 81 -20.70 16.80 -2.91
N GLY A 82 -20.38 17.50 -1.82
CA GLY A 82 -21.25 18.52 -1.24
C GLY A 82 -21.53 19.68 -2.20
N THR A 83 -20.51 20.13 -2.94
CA THR A 83 -20.65 21.19 -3.96
C THR A 83 -21.56 20.76 -5.11
N ILE A 84 -21.47 19.50 -5.55
CA ILE A 84 -22.27 18.97 -6.67
C ILE A 84 -23.73 18.73 -6.27
N THR A 85 -23.96 18.22 -5.06
CA THR A 85 -25.26 17.66 -4.67
C THR A 85 -26.03 18.50 -3.63
N GLY A 86 -25.37 19.47 -2.99
CA GLY A 86 -25.90 20.21 -1.85
C GLY A 86 -26.02 19.38 -0.56
N LYS A 87 -25.54 18.12 -0.54
CA LYS A 87 -25.59 17.24 0.64
C LYS A 87 -24.20 16.82 1.08
N THR A 88 -23.96 16.81 2.39
CA THR A 88 -22.71 16.31 2.97
C THR A 88 -22.99 14.99 3.70
N PRO A 89 -22.44 13.85 3.25
CA PRO A 89 -22.61 12.58 3.94
C PRO A 89 -21.91 12.61 5.31
N LYS A 90 -22.50 11.93 6.30
CA LYS A 90 -21.96 11.84 7.66
C LYS A 90 -21.66 10.39 8.05
N PHE A 91 -20.68 10.19 8.93
CA PHE A 91 -20.51 8.88 9.57
C PHE A 91 -21.68 8.60 10.50
N ARG A 92 -21.90 7.31 10.80
CA ARG A 92 -23.01 6.90 11.68
C ARG A 92 -22.89 7.51 13.08
N VAL A 93 -21.67 7.67 13.59
CA VAL A 93 -21.39 8.32 14.89
C VAL A 93 -21.77 9.80 14.90
N ASP A 94 -21.80 10.44 13.73
CA ASP A 94 -22.17 11.85 13.53
C ASP A 94 -23.63 12.00 13.05
N GLY A 95 -24.43 10.94 13.18
CA GLY A 95 -25.85 10.92 12.83
C GLY A 95 -26.17 10.60 11.37
N GLY A 96 -25.20 10.15 10.56
CA GLY A 96 -25.44 9.71 9.19
C GLY A 96 -26.17 8.37 9.09
N CYS A 97 -26.88 8.15 7.98
CA CYS A 97 -27.54 6.86 7.74
C CYS A 97 -26.54 5.75 7.35
N VAL A 98 -27.03 4.51 7.26
CA VAL A 98 -26.21 3.35 6.87
C VAL A 98 -25.53 3.56 5.51
N ALA A 99 -26.25 4.14 4.54
CA ALA A 99 -25.72 4.38 3.20
C ALA A 99 -24.59 5.42 3.20
N GLU A 100 -24.75 6.53 3.93
CA GLU A 100 -23.71 7.56 4.06
C GLU A 100 -22.45 7.00 4.71
N ASN A 101 -22.63 6.26 5.82
CA ASN A 101 -21.52 5.66 6.55
C ASN A 101 -20.73 4.66 5.69
N LEU A 102 -21.43 3.76 4.97
CA LEU A 102 -20.79 2.82 4.07
C LEU A 102 -20.09 3.52 2.89
N ALA A 103 -20.70 4.57 2.33
CA ALA A 103 -20.09 5.35 1.26
C ALA A 103 -18.77 6.01 1.71
N LEU A 104 -18.74 6.60 2.91
CA LEU A 104 -17.54 7.21 3.49
C LEU A 104 -16.45 6.18 3.81
N GLN A 105 -16.80 4.96 4.24
CA GLN A 105 -15.82 3.88 4.42
C GLN A 105 -15.26 3.41 3.08
N ASN A 106 -16.13 3.18 2.10
CA ASN A 106 -15.75 2.75 0.76
C ASN A 106 -14.83 3.75 0.07
N ILE A 107 -15.07 5.06 0.23
CA ILE A 107 -14.24 6.06 -0.44
C ILE A 107 -12.83 6.14 0.17
N GLN A 108 -12.71 5.98 1.49
CA GLN A 108 -11.40 5.82 2.12
C GLN A 108 -10.67 4.59 1.58
N ALA A 109 -11.36 3.46 1.43
CA ALA A 109 -10.77 2.23 0.90
C ALA A 109 -10.28 2.39 -0.55
N ARG A 110 -11.08 3.01 -1.41
CA ARG A 110 -10.73 3.26 -2.82
C ARG A 110 -9.59 4.26 -2.99
N LEU A 111 -9.57 5.34 -2.18
CA LEU A 111 -8.50 6.33 -2.26
C LEU A 111 -7.13 5.75 -1.85
N ARG A 112 -7.10 4.77 -0.95
CA ARG A 112 -5.87 4.02 -0.66
C ARG A 112 -5.36 3.26 -1.88
N MET A 113 -6.25 2.63 -2.65
CA MET A 113 -5.87 1.96 -3.90
C MET A 113 -5.28 2.96 -4.90
N VAL A 114 -5.97 4.09 -5.12
CA VAL A 114 -5.47 5.15 -6.03
C VAL A 114 -4.08 5.62 -5.62
N LEU A 115 -3.88 5.89 -4.32
CA LEU A 115 -2.59 6.31 -3.80
C LEU A 115 -1.51 5.21 -3.96
N ALA A 116 -1.84 3.95 -3.70
CA ALA A 116 -0.92 2.83 -3.84
C ALA A 116 -0.39 2.70 -5.28
N PHE A 117 -1.28 2.76 -6.28
CA PHE A 117 -0.87 2.71 -7.69
C PHE A 117 -0.08 3.95 -8.12
N PHE A 118 -0.48 5.13 -7.65
CA PHE A 118 0.25 6.36 -7.96
C PHE A 118 1.67 6.34 -7.38
N LEU A 119 1.84 5.86 -6.15
CA LEU A 119 3.15 5.63 -5.54
C LEU A 119 3.92 4.56 -6.30
N ALA A 120 3.31 3.45 -6.67
CA ALA A 120 3.98 2.37 -7.38
C ALA A 120 4.57 2.84 -8.73
N GLN A 121 3.90 3.78 -9.41
CA GLN A 121 4.36 4.36 -10.67
C GLN A 121 5.53 5.35 -10.50
N LEU A 122 5.62 6.05 -9.36
CA LEU A 122 6.51 7.21 -9.21
C LEU A 122 7.54 7.10 -8.07
N VAL A 123 7.42 6.17 -7.13
CA VAL A 123 8.34 6.11 -5.98
C VAL A 123 9.77 5.81 -6.40
N ASN A 124 9.97 5.02 -7.45
CA ASN A 124 11.30 4.81 -8.03
C ASN A 124 11.85 6.10 -8.64
N TRP A 125 11.03 6.84 -9.39
CA TRP A 125 11.41 8.15 -9.94
C TRP A 125 11.82 9.15 -8.84
N VAL A 126 11.06 9.23 -7.74
CA VAL A 126 11.40 10.07 -6.57
C VAL A 126 12.74 9.67 -5.96
N ARG A 127 13.11 8.39 -6.04
CA ARG A 127 14.36 7.83 -5.52
C ARG A 127 15.50 7.86 -6.55
N GLY A 128 15.34 8.53 -7.69
CA GLY A 128 16.35 8.59 -8.75
C GLY A 128 16.57 7.25 -9.46
N ARG A 129 15.56 6.37 -9.44
CA ARG A 129 15.61 5.02 -10.00
C ARG A 129 14.66 4.88 -11.17
N SER A 130 14.95 3.92 -12.03
CA SER A 130 14.13 3.60 -13.20
C SER A 130 13.03 2.59 -12.88
N GLY A 131 12.01 2.51 -13.74
CA GLY A 131 10.93 1.53 -13.65
C GLY A 131 9.82 1.87 -12.66
N PHE A 132 8.90 0.94 -12.49
CA PHE A 132 7.74 1.05 -11.60
C PHE A 132 7.68 -0.17 -10.66
N MET A 133 6.85 -0.10 -9.62
CA MET A 133 6.61 -1.20 -8.68
C MET A 133 5.32 -1.94 -9.00
N LEU A 134 5.28 -3.24 -8.69
CA LEU A 134 4.03 -4.01 -8.68
C LEU A 134 3.30 -3.77 -7.36
N VAL A 135 2.00 -3.49 -7.43
CA VAL A 135 1.14 -3.38 -6.24
C VAL A 135 0.76 -4.78 -5.77
N LEU A 136 1.04 -5.08 -4.51
CA LEU A 136 0.67 -6.35 -3.88
C LEU A 136 -0.63 -6.23 -3.10
N GLY A 137 -1.57 -7.12 -3.40
CA GLY A 137 -2.81 -7.29 -2.65
C GLY A 137 -2.60 -8.18 -1.42
N SER A 138 -3.50 -8.07 -0.46
CA SER A 138 -3.44 -8.84 0.80
C SER A 138 -4.81 -9.38 1.25
N ALA A 139 -5.76 -9.53 0.33
CA ALA A 139 -7.04 -10.19 0.63
C ALA A 139 -6.81 -11.69 0.76
N ASN A 140 -7.38 -12.34 1.78
CA ASN A 140 -7.32 -13.81 1.92
C ASN A 140 -8.51 -14.50 1.22
N VAL A 141 -8.44 -15.83 1.11
CA VAL A 141 -9.45 -16.63 0.40
C VAL A 141 -10.83 -16.51 1.06
N ASP A 142 -10.89 -16.46 2.39
CA ASP A 142 -12.16 -16.40 3.13
C ASP A 142 -12.89 -15.07 2.92
N GLU A 143 -12.15 -13.96 2.87
CA GLU A 143 -12.67 -12.63 2.53
C GLU A 143 -13.14 -12.58 1.08
N GLY A 144 -12.36 -13.15 0.16
CA GLY A 144 -12.72 -13.25 -1.26
C GLY A 144 -14.00 -14.05 -1.49
N LEU A 145 -14.13 -15.22 -0.85
CA LEU A 145 -15.29 -16.10 -0.95
C LEU A 145 -16.57 -15.44 -0.44
N ARG A 146 -16.48 -14.65 0.63
CA ARG A 146 -17.64 -13.91 1.18
C ARG A 146 -17.94 -12.60 0.45
N GLY A 147 -17.07 -12.17 -0.45
CA GLY A 147 -17.11 -10.82 -1.02
C GLY A 147 -16.98 -9.73 0.05
N TYR A 148 -16.30 -10.03 1.16
CA TYR A 148 -16.13 -9.10 2.29
C TYR A 148 -14.96 -8.13 2.02
N LEU A 149 -15.15 -7.29 1.01
CA LEU A 149 -14.17 -6.32 0.53
C LEU A 149 -14.89 -5.13 -0.13
N THR A 150 -14.21 -4.00 -0.26
CA THR A 150 -14.74 -2.90 -1.07
C THR A 150 -14.29 -3.10 -2.51
N LYS A 151 -15.23 -3.19 -3.45
CA LYS A 151 -14.86 -3.27 -4.87
C LYS A 151 -13.99 -2.07 -5.27
N TYR A 152 -12.83 -2.37 -5.86
CA TYR A 152 -11.78 -1.42 -6.25
C TYR A 152 -11.09 -0.69 -5.08
N ASP A 153 -10.96 -1.33 -3.92
CA ASP A 153 -10.00 -0.94 -2.89
C ASP A 153 -8.66 -1.69 -3.06
N CYS A 154 -7.81 -1.69 -2.02
CA CYS A 154 -6.53 -2.40 -2.03
C CYS A 154 -6.63 -3.94 -2.14
N SER A 155 -7.84 -4.53 -2.16
CA SER A 155 -8.06 -5.91 -2.61
C SER A 155 -7.83 -6.09 -4.11
N SER A 156 -7.91 -5.00 -4.88
CA SER A 156 -7.63 -4.95 -6.32
C SER A 156 -6.19 -4.44 -6.52
N ALA A 157 -5.27 -5.38 -6.75
CA ALA A 157 -3.84 -5.14 -6.93
C ALA A 157 -3.34 -5.91 -8.17
N ASP A 158 -2.07 -5.73 -8.56
CA ASP A 158 -1.49 -6.44 -9.71
C ASP A 158 -1.40 -7.94 -9.45
N ILE A 159 -0.92 -8.30 -8.25
CA ILE A 159 -0.76 -9.69 -7.81
C ILE A 159 -1.12 -9.78 -6.33
N ASN A 160 -1.75 -10.88 -5.91
CA ASN A 160 -2.02 -11.18 -4.51
C ASN A 160 -1.39 -12.52 -4.11
N PRO A 161 -0.25 -12.53 -3.41
CA PRO A 161 0.46 -13.76 -3.05
C PRO A 161 -0.27 -14.61 -2.01
N ILE A 162 -1.22 -14.04 -1.26
CA ILE A 162 -1.96 -14.74 -0.20
C ILE A 162 -3.44 -14.98 -0.53
N GLY A 163 -3.88 -14.66 -1.76
CA GLY A 163 -5.29 -14.72 -2.17
C GLY A 163 -5.93 -16.10 -2.09
N GLY A 164 -5.14 -17.17 -2.16
CA GLY A 164 -5.59 -18.55 -2.02
C GLY A 164 -5.40 -19.16 -0.63
N ILE A 165 -4.96 -18.38 0.36
CA ILE A 165 -4.62 -18.87 1.70
C ILE A 165 -5.76 -18.52 2.67
N SER A 166 -6.14 -19.48 3.52
CA SER A 166 -7.11 -19.29 4.60
C SER A 166 -6.58 -18.35 5.67
N LYS A 167 -7.50 -17.70 6.39
CA LYS A 167 -7.18 -16.79 7.48
C LYS A 167 -6.63 -17.49 8.73
#